data_AF-A0A3D2Z7T1-F1
#
_entry.id   AF-A0A3D2Z7T1-F1
#
_cell.length_a   1.000
_cell.length_b   1.000
_cell.length_c   1.000
_cell.angle_alpha   90.00
_cell.angle_beta   90.00
_cell.angle_gamma   90.00
#
_symmetry.space_group_name_H-M   'P 1'
#
loop_
_entity.id
_entity.type
_entity.pdbx_description
1 polymer ?
#
loop_
_entity_poly.entity_id
_entity_poly.type
_entity_poly.pdbx_seq_one_letter_code
_entity_poly.pdbx_strand_id
1 'polypeptide(L)'
;MLAVMTPPHRPLLHARGDTPESDSLQALADHMRANTRVVPVGPRPLSEAFADIWTSVSGQSLGQGLAMMVYELRQIQKSEPVDFAARSRPTPTGMAINAVYTPAALRGRGYASACVTALCREILDSGRSFCTLFADVGNPTANGIYQRIGFQPLGEFVELDFV
;
A
#
# COMPACT_ATOMS: atom_id res chain seq x y z
N MET A 1 -6.04 -7.74 27.65
CA MET A 1 -5.96 -6.74 26.56
C MET A 1 -4.55 -6.14 26.53
N LEU A 2 -4.02 -5.78 25.36
CA LEU A 2 -2.71 -5.14 25.19
C LEU A 2 -2.87 -3.86 24.35
N ALA A 3 -2.23 -2.77 24.79
CA ALA A 3 -2.04 -1.57 23.98
C ALA A 3 -0.54 -1.42 23.70
N VAL A 4 -0.17 -1.36 22.42
CA VAL A 4 1.24 -1.20 22.00
C VAL A 4 1.40 0.13 21.26
N MET A 5 2.45 0.87 21.56
CA MET A 5 2.75 2.15 20.92
C MET A 5 4.21 2.21 20.50
N THR A 6 4.46 2.71 19.29
CA THR A 6 5.80 3.11 18.82
C THR A 6 5.73 4.58 18.44
N PRO A 7 6.28 5.52 19.24
CA PRO A 7 6.27 6.94 18.90
C PRO A 7 6.87 7.20 17.51
N PRO A 8 6.28 8.08 16.69
CA PRO A 8 5.18 9.02 16.99
C PRO A 8 3.77 8.49 16.70
N HIS A 9 3.59 7.18 16.48
CA HIS A 9 2.30 6.61 16.08
C HIS A 9 1.30 6.47 17.24
N ARG A 10 0.00 6.47 16.91
CA ARG A 10 -1.09 6.26 17.88
C ARG A 10 -1.00 4.85 18.48
N PRO A 11 -1.41 4.65 19.75
CA PRO A 11 -1.42 3.32 20.35
C PRO A 11 -2.39 2.38 19.62
N LEU A 12 -2.00 1.12 19.42
CA LEU A 12 -2.81 0.07 18.80
C LEU A 12 -3.44 -0.81 19.88
N LEU A 13 -4.77 -0.99 19.83
CA LEU A 13 -5.50 -1.88 20.72
C LEU A 13 -5.54 -3.31 20.17
N HIS A 14 -5.23 -4.27 21.03
CA HIS A 14 -5.39 -5.69 20.75
C HIS A 14 -6.02 -6.40 21.95
N ALA A 15 -6.97 -7.30 21.71
CA ALA A 15 -7.48 -8.22 22.71
C ALA A 15 -7.54 -9.64 22.15
N ARG A 16 -7.46 -10.62 23.06
CA ARG A 16 -7.58 -12.03 22.73
C ARG A 16 -9.08 -12.37 22.76
N GLY A 17 -9.67 -12.57 21.58
CA GLY A 17 -11.11 -12.78 21.41
C GLY A 17 -11.86 -11.50 21.02
N ASP A 18 -13.13 -11.66 20.62
CA ASP A 18 -13.94 -10.58 20.02
C ASP A 18 -14.64 -9.69 21.05
N THR A 19 -14.70 -10.11 22.32
CA THR A 19 -15.39 -9.37 23.38
C THR A 19 -14.40 -8.52 24.19
N PRO A 20 -14.57 -7.19 24.22
CA PRO A 20 -13.77 -6.32 25.07
C PRO A 20 -14.16 -6.51 26.55
N GLU A 21 -13.18 -6.73 27.42
CA GLU A 21 -13.40 -6.70 28.88
C GLU A 21 -13.46 -5.23 29.35
N SER A 22 -14.61 -4.83 29.91
CA SER A 22 -14.89 -3.44 30.30
C SER A 22 -13.86 -2.86 31.28
N ASP A 23 -13.44 -3.63 32.28
CA ASP A 23 -12.51 -3.17 33.32
C ASP A 23 -11.12 -2.84 32.74
N SER A 24 -10.66 -3.63 31.76
CA SER A 24 -9.40 -3.39 31.06
C SER A 24 -9.44 -2.11 30.22
N LEU A 25 -10.56 -1.84 29.55
CA LEU A 25 -10.76 -0.62 28.77
C LEU A 25 -10.84 0.62 29.66
N GLN A 26 -11.49 0.51 30.81
CA GLN A 26 -11.58 1.58 31.81
C GLN A 26 -10.20 1.95 32.36
N ALA A 27 -9.42 0.96 32.80
CA ALA A 27 -8.06 1.19 33.28
C ALA A 27 -7.16 1.85 32.21
N LEU A 28 -7.33 1.45 30.94
CA LEU A 28 -6.62 2.08 29.84
C LEU A 28 -7.05 3.53 29.62
N ALA A 29 -8.35 3.82 29.63
CA ALA A 29 -8.87 5.19 29.48
C ALA A 29 -8.33 6.12 30.57
N ASP A 30 -8.32 5.66 31.83
CA ASP A 30 -7.80 6.42 32.95
C ASP A 30 -6.30 6.72 32.79
N HIS A 31 -5.51 5.71 32.39
CA HIS A 31 -4.08 5.88 32.13
C HIS A 31 -3.82 6.88 30.98
N MET A 32 -4.58 6.79 29.89
CA MET A 32 -4.39 7.64 28.71
C MET A 32 -4.79 9.10 28.97
N ARG A 33 -5.80 9.32 29.82
CA ARG A 33 -6.18 10.66 30.30
C ARG A 33 -5.05 11.31 31.09
N ALA A 34 -4.36 10.54 31.93
CA ALA A 34 -3.26 11.05 32.74
C ALA A 34 -2.00 11.36 31.90
N ASN A 35 -1.72 10.56 30.86
CA ASN A 35 -0.37 10.51 30.28
C ASN A 35 -0.23 10.91 28.80
N THR A 36 -1.24 10.73 27.94
CA THR A 36 -0.99 10.77 26.48
C THR A 36 -2.02 11.55 25.67
N ARG A 37 -3.29 11.62 26.09
CA ARG A 37 -4.40 12.31 25.39
C ARG A 37 -4.62 11.92 23.90
N VAL A 38 -3.98 10.85 23.40
CA VAL A 38 -4.14 10.35 22.03
C VAL A 38 -4.98 9.09 22.05
N VAL A 39 -6.20 9.14 21.52
CA VAL A 39 -7.12 7.99 21.46
C VAL A 39 -6.52 6.87 20.61
N PRO A 40 -6.60 5.60 21.07
CA PRO A 40 -5.97 4.48 20.40
C PRO A 40 -6.78 4.00 19.17
N VAL A 41 -6.14 3.27 18.27
CA VAL A 41 -6.75 2.69 17.06
C VAL A 41 -6.82 1.17 17.22
N GLY A 42 -7.90 0.54 16.78
CA GLY A 42 -8.05 -0.92 16.87
C GLY A 42 -9.21 -1.46 16.05
N PRO A 43 -9.54 -2.76 16.21
CA PRO A 43 -10.74 -3.36 15.63
C PRO A 43 -11.97 -2.57 16.06
N ARG A 44 -12.92 -2.40 15.13
CA ARG A 44 -14.10 -1.54 15.32
C ARG A 44 -14.81 -1.77 16.67
N PRO A 45 -15.15 -3.00 17.10
CA PRO A 45 -15.84 -3.19 18.37
C PRO A 45 -15.07 -2.70 19.60
N LEU A 46 -13.73 -2.85 19.59
CA LEU A 46 -12.88 -2.37 20.68
C LEU A 46 -12.73 -0.84 20.64
N SER A 47 -12.59 -0.26 19.45
CA SER A 47 -12.52 1.19 19.30
C SER A 47 -13.83 1.87 19.67
N GLU A 48 -14.97 1.29 19.33
CA GLU A 48 -16.30 1.80 19.72
C GLU A 48 -16.51 1.68 21.24
N ALA A 49 -16.22 0.51 21.84
CA ALA A 49 -16.32 0.33 23.29
C ALA A 49 -15.39 1.27 24.09
N PHE A 50 -14.16 1.47 23.60
CA PHE A 50 -13.24 2.44 24.21
C PHE A 50 -13.77 3.88 24.05
N ALA A 51 -14.36 4.21 22.91
CA ALA A 51 -14.86 5.54 22.62
C ALA A 51 -16.03 5.93 23.54
N ASP A 52 -16.92 4.98 23.88
CA ASP A 52 -17.99 5.18 24.86
C ASP A 52 -17.43 5.53 26.25
N ILE A 53 -16.46 4.74 26.72
CA ILE A 53 -15.77 4.97 28.01
C ILE A 53 -15.02 6.30 27.98
N TRP A 54 -14.28 6.58 26.92
CA TRP A 54 -13.52 7.83 26.78
C TRP A 54 -14.43 9.05 26.79
N THR A 55 -15.61 8.99 26.16
CA THR A 55 -16.61 10.07 26.18
C THR A 55 -17.08 10.34 27.61
N SER A 56 -17.37 9.28 28.38
CA SER A 56 -17.77 9.39 29.79
C SER A 56 -16.67 9.99 30.67
N VAL A 57 -15.43 9.53 30.52
CA VAL A 57 -14.32 9.92 31.40
C VAL A 57 -13.73 11.28 31.02
N SER A 58 -13.62 11.61 29.73
CA SER A 58 -12.97 12.84 29.24
C SER A 58 -13.95 14.01 29.03
N GLY A 59 -15.24 13.73 28.85
CA GLY A 59 -16.25 14.72 28.45
C GLY A 59 -16.12 15.21 27.00
N GLN A 60 -15.22 14.64 26.19
CA GLN A 60 -15.01 15.01 24.79
C GLN A 60 -16.00 14.31 23.88
N SER A 61 -16.46 15.00 22.83
CA SER A 61 -17.28 14.39 21.77
C SER A 61 -16.41 13.71 20.71
N LEU A 62 -16.92 12.63 20.12
CA LEU A 62 -16.28 11.92 19.03
C LEU A 62 -16.46 12.68 17.70
N GLY A 63 -15.36 12.93 17.00
CA GLY A 63 -15.38 13.40 15.61
C GLY A 63 -15.38 12.23 14.62
N GLN A 64 -15.78 12.50 13.37
CA GLN A 64 -15.71 11.49 12.30
C GLN A 64 -14.24 11.14 12.00
N GLY A 65 -13.89 9.86 12.16
CA GLY A 65 -12.57 9.31 11.86
C GLY A 65 -12.51 8.59 10.50
N LEU A 66 -11.29 8.25 10.06
CA LEU A 66 -11.06 7.40 8.89
C LEU A 66 -11.29 5.93 9.25
N ALA A 67 -12.19 5.26 8.53
CA ALA A 67 -12.39 3.81 8.65
C ALA A 67 -11.56 3.08 7.58
N MET A 68 -10.73 2.12 8.01
CA MET A 68 -9.89 1.30 7.12
C MET A 68 -10.32 -0.17 7.22
N MET A 69 -10.36 -0.86 6.09
CA MET A 69 -10.61 -2.30 6.03
C MET A 69 -9.29 -3.06 6.09
N VAL A 70 -9.19 -4.05 6.96
CA VAL A 70 -8.05 -4.99 7.01
C VAL A 70 -8.48 -6.28 6.30
N TYR A 71 -7.73 -6.69 5.28
CA TYR A 71 -7.97 -7.92 4.54
C TYR A 71 -6.95 -8.98 4.95
N GLU A 72 -7.43 -10.20 5.22
CA GLU A 72 -6.59 -11.39 5.37
C GLU A 72 -6.74 -12.27 4.13
N LEU A 73 -5.62 -12.65 3.52
CA LEU A 73 -5.59 -13.58 2.39
C LEU A 73 -5.13 -14.96 2.88
N ARG A 74 -6.07 -15.92 2.95
CA ARG A 74 -5.75 -17.33 3.30
C ARG A 74 -5.57 -18.22 2.08
N GLN A 75 -6.24 -17.87 0.98
CA GLN A 75 -6.19 -18.60 -0.28
C GLN A 75 -6.31 -17.60 -1.44
N ILE A 76 -5.45 -17.76 -2.46
CA ILE A 76 -5.52 -16.96 -3.68
C ILE A 76 -6.67 -17.50 -4.53
N GLN A 77 -7.66 -16.66 -4.85
CA GLN A 77 -8.57 -16.99 -5.95
C GLN A 77 -7.79 -16.93 -7.26
N LYS A 78 -7.85 -17.99 -8.06
CA LYS A 78 -7.31 -17.97 -9.43
C LYS A 78 -8.13 -16.99 -10.27
N SER A 79 -7.74 -15.74 -10.28
CA SER A 79 -7.85 -14.94 -11.49
C SER A 79 -6.67 -15.34 -12.38
N GLU A 80 -6.84 -15.33 -13.70
CA GLU A 80 -5.69 -15.36 -14.60
C GLU A 80 -5.25 -13.91 -14.80
N PRO A 81 -4.23 -13.40 -14.07
CA PRO A 81 -3.61 -12.14 -14.42
C PRO A 81 -3.01 -12.30 -15.82
N VAL A 82 -3.67 -11.65 -16.79
CA VAL A 82 -3.28 -11.70 -18.20
C VAL A 82 -2.03 -10.89 -18.48
N ASP A 83 -1.73 -9.91 -17.63
CA ASP A 83 -0.50 -9.11 -17.61
C ASP A 83 -0.42 -8.35 -16.28
N PHE A 84 0.79 -7.95 -15.88
CA PHE A 84 1.00 -7.04 -14.76
C PHE A 84 2.24 -6.18 -14.99
N ALA A 85 2.26 -5.01 -14.33
CA ALA A 85 3.39 -4.11 -14.22
C ALA A 85 3.40 -3.50 -12.81
N ALA A 86 4.58 -3.15 -12.30
CA ALA A 86 4.74 -2.53 -11.00
C ALA A 86 5.49 -1.19 -11.10
N ARG A 87 5.31 -0.35 -10.10
CA ARG A 87 6.10 0.88 -9.91
C ARG A 87 7.07 0.72 -8.75
N SER A 88 8.28 1.23 -8.91
CA SER A 88 9.37 1.15 -7.94
C SER A 88 10.25 2.40 -8.00
N ARG A 89 11.15 2.56 -7.02
CA ARG A 89 12.21 3.58 -7.01
C ARG A 89 11.72 4.99 -7.38
N PRO A 90 10.92 5.64 -6.52
CA PRO A 90 10.50 7.02 -6.76
C PRO A 90 11.72 7.94 -6.77
N THR A 91 11.71 8.91 -7.68
CA THR A 91 12.57 10.11 -7.62
C THR A 91 11.70 11.32 -7.26
N PRO A 92 12.27 12.51 -6.99
CA PRO A 92 11.46 13.69 -6.69
C PRO A 92 10.42 14.03 -7.76
N THR A 93 10.66 13.68 -9.03
CA THR A 93 9.81 14.03 -10.16
C THR A 93 9.40 12.86 -11.07
N GLY A 94 9.84 11.64 -10.78
CA GLY A 94 9.60 10.49 -11.65
C GLY A 94 9.44 9.16 -10.93
N MET A 95 9.14 8.12 -11.70
CA MET A 95 8.89 6.77 -11.18
C MET A 95 9.45 5.71 -12.13
N ALA A 96 10.09 4.67 -11.59
CA ALA A 96 10.51 3.53 -12.40
C ALA A 96 9.40 2.48 -12.50
N ILE A 97 9.17 1.96 -13.70
CA ILE A 97 8.31 0.80 -13.97
C ILE A 97 9.19 -0.44 -14.02
N ASN A 98 8.71 -1.52 -13.44
CA ASN A 98 9.38 -2.80 -13.41
C ASN A 98 8.37 -3.96 -13.47
N ALA A 99 8.90 -5.19 -13.52
CA ALA A 99 8.13 -6.43 -13.44
C ALA A 99 6.97 -6.51 -14.44
N VAL A 100 7.20 -6.07 -15.68
CA VAL A 100 6.21 -6.21 -16.77
C VAL A 100 6.24 -7.65 -17.28
N TYR A 101 5.12 -8.36 -17.18
CA TYR A 101 5.06 -9.75 -17.63
C TYR A 101 3.68 -10.17 -18.15
N THR A 102 3.67 -10.60 -19.41
CA THR A 102 2.55 -11.29 -20.05
C THR A 102 2.89 -12.79 -20.19
N PRO A 103 2.06 -13.72 -19.66
CA PRO A 103 2.20 -15.15 -19.89
C PRO A 103 2.32 -15.50 -21.38
N ALA A 104 3.15 -16.49 -21.72
CA ALA A 104 3.48 -16.79 -23.13
C ALA A 104 2.25 -17.05 -24.01
N ALA A 105 1.27 -17.79 -23.51
CA ALA A 105 0.02 -18.11 -24.22
C ALA A 105 -0.86 -16.88 -24.53
N LEU A 106 -0.62 -15.75 -23.85
CA LEU A 106 -1.41 -14.53 -23.94
C LEU A 106 -0.68 -13.38 -24.64
N ARG A 107 0.55 -13.61 -25.12
CA ARG A 107 1.35 -12.62 -25.87
C ARG A 107 0.74 -12.31 -27.24
N GLY A 108 1.13 -11.17 -27.80
CA GLY A 108 0.65 -10.72 -29.12
C GLY A 108 -0.76 -10.14 -29.13
N ARG A 109 -1.42 -10.00 -27.97
CA ARG A 109 -2.79 -9.47 -27.83
C ARG A 109 -2.86 -8.02 -27.34
N GLY A 110 -1.72 -7.37 -27.17
CA GLY A 110 -1.64 -5.97 -26.73
C GLY A 110 -1.72 -5.73 -25.21
N TYR A 111 -1.76 -6.77 -24.38
CA TYR A 111 -1.89 -6.61 -22.93
C TYR A 111 -0.76 -5.80 -22.29
N ALA A 112 0.50 -6.11 -22.59
CA ALA A 112 1.66 -5.33 -22.16
C ALA A 112 1.53 -3.84 -22.48
N SER A 113 1.08 -3.51 -23.70
CA SER A 113 0.86 -2.13 -24.09
C SER A 113 -0.23 -1.47 -23.24
N ALA A 114 -1.37 -2.13 -23.09
CA ALA A 114 -2.49 -1.59 -22.33
C ALA A 114 -2.15 -1.40 -20.83
N CYS A 115 -1.53 -2.40 -20.21
CA CYS A 115 -1.16 -2.37 -18.80
C CYS A 115 -0.13 -1.28 -18.50
N VAL A 116 0.96 -1.23 -19.28
CA VAL A 116 2.02 -0.23 -19.09
C VAL A 116 1.49 1.18 -19.37
N THR A 117 0.68 1.38 -20.42
CA THR A 117 0.06 2.68 -20.69
C THR A 117 -0.84 3.15 -19.54
N ALA A 118 -1.66 2.25 -18.98
CA ALA A 118 -2.54 2.59 -17.86
C ALA A 118 -1.73 3.00 -16.62
N LEU A 119 -0.68 2.24 -16.27
CA LEU A 119 0.20 2.56 -15.16
C LEU A 119 0.96 3.88 -15.37
N CYS A 120 1.48 4.12 -16.58
CA CYS A 120 2.12 5.40 -16.92
C CYS A 120 1.17 6.59 -16.72
N ARG A 121 -0.08 6.47 -17.17
CA ARG A 121 -1.09 7.53 -16.99
C ARG A 121 -1.33 7.81 -15.52
N GLU A 122 -1.58 6.78 -14.72
CA GLU A 122 -1.76 6.94 -13.27
C GLU A 122 -0.57 7.66 -12.60
N ILE A 123 0.65 7.29 -12.99
CA ILE A 123 1.87 7.93 -12.47
C ILE A 123 1.95 9.40 -12.87
N LEU A 124 1.69 9.74 -14.13
CA LEU A 124 1.79 11.11 -14.63
C LEU A 124 0.66 12.00 -14.08
N ASP A 125 -0.57 11.47 -14.03
CA ASP A 125 -1.74 12.16 -13.48
C ASP A 125 -1.57 12.44 -11.97
N SER A 126 -0.72 11.68 -11.27
CA SER A 126 -0.35 11.95 -9.88
C SER A 126 0.69 13.08 -9.74
N GLY A 127 0.99 13.84 -10.80
CA GLY A 127 1.90 14.98 -10.82
C GLY A 127 3.37 14.66 -11.04
N ARG A 128 3.73 13.41 -11.40
CA ARG A 128 5.11 13.10 -11.84
C ARG A 128 5.33 13.58 -13.28
N SER A 129 6.56 13.96 -13.59
CA SER A 129 6.97 14.46 -14.90
C SER A 129 7.37 13.35 -15.87
N PHE A 130 7.78 12.17 -15.38
CA PHE A 130 8.22 11.07 -16.25
C PHE A 130 8.08 9.68 -15.62
N CYS A 131 8.04 8.66 -16.49
CA CYS A 131 8.23 7.25 -16.15
C CYS A 131 9.55 6.76 -16.76
N THR A 132 10.26 5.88 -16.08
CA THR A 132 11.47 5.22 -16.61
C THR A 132 11.38 3.70 -16.46
N LEU A 133 12.13 2.93 -17.23
CA LEU A 133 12.21 1.47 -17.09
C LEU A 133 13.57 0.97 -17.57
N PHE A 134 13.92 -0.25 -17.15
CA PHE A 134 15.02 -1.02 -17.72
C PHE A 134 14.43 -2.17 -18.53
N ALA A 135 14.98 -2.40 -19.70
CA ALA A 135 14.63 -3.52 -20.57
C ALA A 135 15.91 -4.18 -21.07
N ASP A 136 15.85 -5.49 -21.26
CA ASP A 136 16.93 -6.25 -21.91
C ASP A 136 17.11 -5.73 -23.35
N VAL A 137 18.33 -5.29 -23.68
CA VAL A 137 18.70 -4.83 -25.02
C VAL A 137 18.46 -5.93 -26.06
N GLY A 138 18.63 -7.20 -25.67
CA GLY A 138 18.41 -8.38 -26.51
C GLY A 138 16.93 -8.73 -26.77
N ASN A 139 15.97 -7.98 -26.19
CA ASN A 139 14.54 -8.26 -26.35
C ASN A 139 13.84 -7.25 -27.28
N PRO A 140 13.91 -7.40 -28.61
CA PRO A 140 13.35 -6.44 -29.57
C PRO A 140 11.82 -6.29 -29.45
N THR A 141 11.12 -7.33 -28.99
CA THR A 141 9.66 -7.28 -28.81
C THR A 141 9.28 -6.32 -27.69
N ALA A 142 9.91 -6.43 -26.52
CA ALA A 142 9.66 -5.54 -25.39
C ALA A 142 10.09 -4.10 -25.72
N ASN A 143 11.27 -3.92 -26.31
CA ASN A 143 11.75 -2.60 -26.71
C ASN A 143 10.80 -1.91 -27.71
N GLY A 144 10.29 -2.66 -28.70
CA GLY A 144 9.30 -2.14 -29.65
C GLY A 144 7.94 -1.81 -29.00
N ILE A 145 7.55 -2.49 -27.92
CA ILE A 145 6.36 -2.12 -27.13
C ILE A 145 6.57 -0.77 -26.45
N TYR A 146 7.67 -0.59 -25.71
CA TYR A 146 7.93 0.63 -24.97
C TYR A 146 8.08 1.85 -25.90
N GLN A 147 8.77 1.70 -27.02
CA GLN A 147 8.91 2.76 -28.02
C GLN A 147 7.55 3.16 -28.62
N ARG A 148 6.66 2.20 -28.93
CA ARG A 148 5.30 2.50 -29.41
C ARG A 148 4.43 3.20 -28.39
N ILE A 149 4.65 2.96 -27.09
CA ILE A 149 3.96 3.68 -26.00
C ILE A 149 4.47 5.12 -25.88
N GLY A 150 5.71 5.39 -26.31
CA GLY A 150 6.33 6.72 -26.31
C GLY A 150 7.60 6.84 -25.48
N PHE A 151 8.10 5.75 -24.89
CA PHE A 151 9.41 5.75 -24.22
C PHE A 151 10.53 5.99 -25.24
N GLN A 152 11.50 6.81 -24.86
CA GLN A 152 12.70 7.07 -25.65
C GLN A 152 13.90 6.35 -25.01
N PRO A 153 14.78 5.70 -25.81
CA PRO A 153 16.01 5.12 -25.28
C PRO A 153 16.94 6.23 -24.77
N LEU A 154 17.37 6.15 -23.51
CA LEU A 154 18.27 7.13 -22.89
C LEU A 154 19.73 6.66 -22.82
N GLY A 155 19.96 5.35 -22.88
CA GLY A 155 21.29 4.75 -22.81
C GLY A 155 21.22 3.28 -22.38
N GLU A 156 22.32 2.57 -22.57
CA GLU A 156 22.48 1.18 -22.12
C GLU A 156 23.15 1.15 -20.74
N PHE A 157 22.71 0.22 -19.90
CA PHE A 157 23.33 -0.07 -18.61
C PHE A 157 23.81 -1.52 -18.66
N VAL A 158 25.10 -1.72 -18.43
CA VAL A 158 25.73 -3.04 -18.46
C VAL A 158 26.22 -3.41 -17.06
N GLU A 159 25.95 -4.64 -16.67
CA GLU A 159 26.54 -5.27 -15.49
C GLU A 159 27.73 -6.10 -15.95
N LEU A 160 28.89 -5.92 -15.32
CA LEU A 160 30.14 -6.58 -15.70
C LEU A 160 30.64 -7.40 -14.51
N ASP A 161 30.82 -8.70 -14.74
CA ASP A 161 31.43 -9.61 -13.78
C ASP A 161 32.89 -9.86 -14.14
N PHE A 162 33.76 -9.84 -13.12
CA PHE A 162 35.16 -10.21 -13.26
C PHE A 162 35.32 -11.69 -12.91
N VAL A 163 35.95 -12.43 -13.82
CA VAL A 163 36.35 -13.83 -13.64
C VAL A 163 37.73 -13.93 -13.00
#